data_AF-A0A2M8Y2R5-F1
#
_entry.id   AF-A0A2M8Y2R5-F1
#
_cell.length_a   1.000
_cell.length_b   1.000
_cell.length_c   1.000
_cell.angle_alpha   90.00
_cell.angle_beta   90.00
_cell.angle_gamma   90.00
#
_symmetry.space_group_name_H-M   'P 1'
#
loop_
_entity.id
_entity.type
_entity.pdbx_description
1 polymer ?
#
loop_
_entity_poly.entity_id
_entity_poly.type
_entity_poly.pdbx_seq_one_letter_code
_entity_poly.pdbx_strand_id
1 'polypeptide(L)'
;MNTKTNKLLSELNEQLNFIDLEIDDTIKRYAKAIEITIKSVQKLKILFIKENIKNQEQEIDFFKNIKPKFTSKFIFYDIIYKIETKKPYGGERVVKKYLNNELDKLKRYFDNNLEFYLTEQVKKHFIDIELPQIASNFLG
;
A
#
# COMPACT_ATOMS: atom_id res chain seq x y z
N MET A 1 2.75 -21.10 -3.09
CA MET A 1 2.60 -19.66 -2.82
C MET A 1 1.49 -18.93 -3.59
N ASN A 2 1.54 -18.78 -4.93
CA ASN A 2 0.63 -17.89 -5.69
C ASN A 2 -0.87 -18.13 -5.50
N THR A 3 -1.33 -19.38 -5.40
CA THR A 3 -2.76 -19.66 -5.18
C THR A 3 -3.26 -19.16 -3.82
N LYS A 4 -2.43 -19.28 -2.77
CA LYS A 4 -2.76 -18.83 -1.40
C LYS A 4 -2.75 -17.30 -1.31
N THR A 5 -1.78 -16.65 -1.95
CA THR A 5 -1.67 -15.18 -1.97
C THR A 5 -2.78 -14.55 -2.83
N ASN A 6 -3.13 -15.16 -3.97
CA ASN A 6 -4.26 -14.72 -4.78
C ASN A 6 -5.59 -14.86 -4.04
N LYS A 7 -5.81 -15.97 -3.32
CA LYS A 7 -6.99 -16.14 -2.47
C LYS A 7 -7.05 -15.06 -1.38
N LEU A 8 -5.95 -14.83 -0.66
CA LEU A 8 -5.88 -13.78 0.37
C LEU A 8 -6.14 -12.38 -0.21
N LEU A 9 -5.67 -12.11 -1.43
CA LEU A 9 -5.92 -10.85 -2.12
C LEU A 9 -7.40 -10.69 -2.52
N SER A 10 -8.04 -11.76 -2.98
CA SER A 10 -9.49 -11.77 -3.27
C SER A 10 -10.29 -11.46 -2.01
N GLU A 11 -10.01 -12.17 -0.92
CA GLU A 11 -10.66 -11.96 0.38
C GLU A 11 -10.48 -10.51 0.87
N LEU A 12 -9.28 -9.93 0.72
CA LEU A 12 -9.04 -8.53 1.05
C LEU A 12 -9.91 -7.60 0.19
N ASN A 13 -9.97 -7.81 -1.12
CA ASN A 13 -10.75 -6.97 -2.01
C ASN A 13 -12.26 -7.05 -1.72
N GLU A 14 -12.77 -8.25 -1.44
CA GLU A 14 -14.17 -8.45 -1.05
C GLU A 14 -14.51 -7.70 0.25
N GLN A 15 -13.64 -7.79 1.27
CA GLN A 15 -13.83 -7.06 2.53
C GLN A 15 -13.79 -5.55 2.34
N LEU A 16 -12.89 -5.05 1.48
CA LEU A 16 -12.80 -3.63 1.17
C LEU A 16 -14.04 -3.13 0.41
N ASN A 17 -14.56 -3.91 -0.53
CA ASN A 17 -15.78 -3.57 -1.25
C ASN A 17 -16.99 -3.54 -0.30
N PHE A 18 -17.09 -4.52 0.61
CA PHE A 18 -18.13 -4.53 1.62
C PHE A 18 -18.05 -3.30 2.53
N ILE A 19 -16.86 -2.91 2.99
CA ILE A 19 -16.65 -1.70 3.79
C ILE A 19 -17.14 -0.44 3.05
N ASP A 20 -16.87 -0.34 1.74
CA ASP A 20 -17.27 0.81 0.94
C ASP A 20 -18.78 0.92 0.73
N LEU A 21 -19.47 -0.22 0.66
CA LEU A 21 -20.93 -0.28 0.53
C LEU A 21 -21.68 -0.04 1.84
N GLU A 22 -21.13 -0.49 2.97
CA GLU A 22 -21.88 -0.56 4.24
C GLU A 22 -21.57 0.58 5.22
N ILE A 23 -20.45 1.28 5.05
CA ILE A 23 -20.05 2.34 6.00
C ILE A 23 -20.21 3.71 5.35
N ASP A 24 -21.29 4.42 5.67
CA ASP A 24 -21.55 5.76 5.12
C ASP A 24 -20.52 6.81 5.57
N ASP A 25 -20.13 6.79 6.84
CA ASP A 25 -19.18 7.75 7.38
C ASP A 25 -17.78 7.53 6.78
N THR A 26 -17.31 8.54 6.06
CA THR A 26 -16.05 8.50 5.30
C THR A 26 -14.84 8.20 6.17
N ILE A 27 -14.74 8.82 7.36
CA ILE A 27 -13.58 8.65 8.25
C ILE A 27 -13.58 7.24 8.82
N LYS A 28 -14.74 6.76 9.31
CA LYS A 28 -14.90 5.40 9.83
C LYS A 28 -14.63 4.35 8.75
N ARG A 29 -15.08 4.59 7.52
CA ARG A 29 -14.84 3.70 6.38
C ARG A 29 -13.36 3.51 6.13
N TYR A 30 -12.60 4.60 6.01
CA TYR A 30 -11.16 4.52 5.77
C TYR A 30 -10.39 3.98 6.96
N ALA A 31 -10.78 4.32 8.20
CA ALA A 31 -10.22 3.69 9.39
C ALA A 31 -10.39 2.16 9.38
N LYS A 32 -11.57 1.68 8.99
CA LYS A 32 -11.84 0.24 8.91
C LYS A 32 -11.06 -0.44 7.78
N ALA A 33 -10.95 0.23 6.62
CA ALA A 33 -10.16 -0.25 5.50
C ALA A 33 -8.66 -0.36 5.87
N ILE A 34 -8.13 0.60 6.64
CA ILE A 34 -6.77 0.52 7.22
C ILE A 34 -6.62 -0.72 8.11
N GLU A 35 -7.55 -0.93 9.04
CA GLU A 35 -7.50 -2.10 9.94
C GLU A 35 -7.45 -3.42 9.16
N ILE A 36 -8.31 -3.57 8.14
CA ILE A 36 -8.38 -4.78 7.32
C ILE A 36 -7.13 -4.96 6.44
N THR A 37 -6.60 -3.89 5.85
CA THR A 37 -5.38 -3.98 5.05
C THR A 37 -4.17 -4.35 5.89
N ILE A 38 -4.02 -3.80 7.10
CA ILE A 38 -2.97 -4.20 8.06
C ILE A 38 -3.07 -5.69 8.38
N LYS A 39 -4.27 -6.18 8.73
CA LYS A 39 -4.50 -7.60 9.01
C LYS A 39 -4.13 -8.50 7.83
N SER A 40 -4.45 -8.08 6.61
CA SER A 40 -4.11 -8.84 5.40
C SER A 40 -2.62 -8.81 5.09
N VAL A 41 -1.92 -7.69 5.31
CA VAL A 41 -0.45 -7.62 5.21
C VAL A 41 0.23 -8.53 6.24
N GLN A 42 -0.30 -8.59 7.47
CA GLN A 42 0.21 -9.51 8.50
C GLN A 42 0.00 -10.98 8.12
N LYS A 43 -1.19 -11.34 7.60
CA LYS A 43 -1.45 -12.69 7.07
C LYS A 43 -0.50 -13.03 5.92
N LEU A 44 -0.21 -12.08 5.04
CA LEU A 44 0.75 -12.26 3.96
C LEU A 44 2.16 -12.53 4.49
N LYS A 45 2.61 -11.78 5.51
CA LYS A 45 3.91 -12.02 6.19
C LYS A 45 3.98 -13.44 6.75
N ILE A 46 2.92 -13.90 7.43
CA ILE A 46 2.85 -15.25 7.98
C ILE A 46 2.93 -16.31 6.86
N LEU A 47 2.24 -16.10 5.74
CA LEU A 47 2.31 -17.01 4.59
C LEU A 47 3.72 -17.07 4.00
N PHE A 48 4.39 -15.92 3.83
CA PHE A 48 5.76 -15.84 3.33
C PHE A 48 6.72 -16.64 4.23
N ILE A 49 6.67 -16.44 5.54
CA ILE A 49 7.51 -17.15 6.51
C ILE A 49 7.23 -18.67 6.49
N LYS A 50 5.95 -19.07 6.45
CA LYS A 50 5.55 -20.49 6.46
C LYS A 50 5.96 -21.25 5.20
N GLU A 51 5.98 -20.60 4.04
CA GLU A 51 6.41 -21.25 2.80
C GLU A 51 7.93 -21.52 2.80
N ASN A 52 8.70 -20.93 3.73
CA ASN A 52 10.14 -21.13 3.89
C ASN A 52 10.88 -21.03 2.54
N ILE A 53 10.68 -19.92 1.84
CA ILE A 53 11.16 -19.73 0.47
C ILE A 53 12.69 -19.82 0.47
N LYS A 54 13.23 -20.81 -0.25
CA LYS A 54 14.68 -21.00 -0.44
C LYS A 54 15.18 -20.52 -1.80
N ASN A 55 14.26 -20.12 -2.68
CA ASN A 55 14.56 -19.70 -4.04
C ASN A 55 14.50 -18.16 -4.13
N GLN A 56 15.63 -17.56 -4.50
CA GLN A 56 15.78 -16.12 -4.70
C GLN A 56 14.78 -15.56 -5.72
N GLU A 57 14.44 -16.29 -6.79
CA GLU A 57 13.46 -15.84 -7.79
C GLU A 57 12.05 -15.68 -7.20
N GLN A 58 11.65 -16.62 -6.32
CA GLN A 58 10.36 -16.57 -5.62
C GLN A 58 10.32 -15.44 -4.60
N GLU A 59 11.44 -15.18 -3.93
CA GLU A 59 11.58 -14.03 -3.04
C GLU A 59 11.48 -12.70 -3.80
N ILE A 60 12.17 -12.60 -4.95
CA ILE A 60 12.08 -11.45 -5.84
C ILE A 60 10.64 -11.23 -6.32
N ASP A 61 9.95 -12.27 -6.78
CA ASP A 61 8.54 -12.19 -7.20
C ASP A 61 7.63 -11.74 -6.04
N PHE A 62 7.87 -12.26 -4.83
CA PHE A 62 7.13 -11.84 -3.66
C PHE A 62 7.27 -10.35 -3.40
N PHE A 63 8.50 -9.83 -3.31
CA PHE A 63 8.72 -8.42 -2.97
C PHE A 63 8.34 -7.47 -4.11
N LYS A 64 8.51 -7.87 -5.37
CA LYS A 64 8.20 -7.01 -6.53
C LYS A 64 6.73 -7.03 -6.96
N ASN A 65 6.08 -8.19 -6.88
CA ASN A 65 4.79 -8.39 -7.53
C ASN A 65 3.68 -8.73 -6.54
N ILE A 66 3.96 -9.53 -5.51
CA ILE A 66 2.92 -9.99 -4.58
C ILE A 66 2.69 -8.97 -3.47
N LYS A 67 3.72 -8.65 -2.68
CA LYS A 67 3.66 -7.73 -1.53
C LYS A 67 3.08 -6.36 -1.91
N PRO A 68 3.46 -5.72 -3.04
CA PRO A 68 2.92 -4.43 -3.43
C PRO A 68 1.41 -4.41 -3.65
N LYS A 69 0.78 -5.54 -4.03
CA LYS A 69 -0.68 -5.63 -4.20
C LYS A 69 -1.45 -5.45 -2.88
N PHE A 70 -0.79 -5.72 -1.75
CA PHE A 70 -1.35 -5.54 -0.42
C PHE A 70 -0.94 -4.20 0.18
N THR A 71 0.36 -3.89 0.17
CA THR A 71 0.88 -2.68 0.82
C THR A 71 0.43 -1.41 0.12
N SER A 72 0.22 -1.42 -1.21
CA SER A 72 -0.32 -0.26 -1.93
C SER A 72 -1.73 0.11 -1.46
N LYS A 73 -2.58 -0.88 -1.14
CA LYS A 73 -3.93 -0.64 -0.61
C LYS A 73 -3.88 -0.01 0.78
N PHE A 74 -3.02 -0.52 1.66
CA PHE A 74 -2.79 0.10 2.97
C PHE A 74 -2.34 1.56 2.82
N ILE A 75 -1.32 1.82 2.00
CA ILE A 75 -0.81 3.18 1.75
C ILE A 75 -1.91 4.09 1.23
N PHE A 76 -2.70 3.61 0.26
CA PHE A 76 -3.83 4.37 -0.29
C PHE A 76 -4.81 4.80 0.81
N TYR A 77 -5.31 3.85 1.61
CA TYR A 77 -6.29 4.17 2.65
C TYR A 77 -5.71 5.02 3.78
N ASP A 78 -4.44 4.81 4.16
CA ASP A 78 -3.74 5.64 5.16
C ASP A 78 -3.60 7.10 4.68
N ILE A 79 -3.24 7.32 3.42
CA ILE A 79 -3.14 8.67 2.84
C ILE A 79 -4.52 9.34 2.83
N ILE A 80 -5.56 8.67 2.31
CA ILE A 80 -6.90 9.26 2.25
C ILE A 80 -7.44 9.54 3.64
N TYR A 81 -7.28 8.62 4.60
CA TYR A 81 -7.67 8.85 6.00
C TYR A 81 -6.98 10.09 6.59
N LYS A 82 -5.68 10.27 6.35
CA LYS A 82 -4.93 11.46 6.80
C LYS A 82 -5.44 12.75 6.16
N ILE A 83 -5.84 12.70 4.89
CA ILE A 83 -6.44 13.85 4.19
C ILE A 83 -7.82 14.18 4.77
N GLU A 84 -8.67 13.18 4.96
CA GLU A 84 -10.02 13.36 5.48
C GLU A 84 -10.02 13.86 6.93
N THR A 85 -9.16 13.30 7.79
CA THR A 85 -9.07 13.70 9.21
C THR A 85 -8.44 15.07 9.43
N LYS A 86 -7.60 15.54 8.51
CA LYS A 86 -6.98 16.88 8.56
C LYS A 86 -7.74 17.91 7.73
N LYS A 87 -8.85 17.52 7.10
CA LYS A 87 -9.68 18.41 6.30
C LYS A 87 -10.20 19.54 7.20
N PRO A 88 -9.92 20.82 6.87
CA PRO A 88 -10.33 21.93 7.72
C PRO A 88 -11.85 22.11 7.68
N TYR A 89 -12.42 22.49 8.81
CA TYR A 89 -13.77 23.04 8.85
C TYR A 89 -13.75 24.43 8.20
N GLY A 90 -14.59 24.63 7.18
CA GLY A 90 -14.66 25.91 6.48
C GLY A 90 -15.51 25.81 5.23
N GLY A 91 -15.80 26.98 4.63
CA GLY A 91 -16.51 27.04 3.36
C GLY A 91 -15.71 26.39 2.21
N GLU A 92 -16.39 26.15 1.09
CA GLU A 92 -15.86 25.45 -0.08
C GLU A 92 -14.47 25.93 -0.52
N ARG A 93 -14.23 27.25 -0.50
CA ARG A 93 -12.92 27.84 -0.86
C ARG A 93 -11.76 27.34 0.01
N VAL A 94 -11.99 27.15 1.31
CA VAL A 94 -10.97 26.68 2.26
C VAL A 94 -10.66 25.21 2.00
N VAL A 95 -11.71 24.39 1.85
CA VAL A 95 -11.57 22.96 1.55
C VAL A 95 -10.89 22.74 0.20
N LYS A 96 -11.28 23.49 -0.84
CA LYS A 96 -10.65 23.42 -2.17
C LYS A 96 -9.17 23.77 -2.15
N LYS A 97 -8.80 24.83 -1.42
CA LYS A 97 -7.39 25.20 -1.24
C LYS A 97 -6.60 24.08 -0.53
N TYR A 98 -7.18 23.48 0.51
CA TYR A 98 -6.57 22.36 1.22
C TYR A 98 -6.34 21.15 0.30
N LEU A 99 -7.37 20.71 -0.43
CA LEU A 99 -7.26 19.56 -1.34
C LEU A 99 -6.26 19.80 -2.47
N ASN A 100 -6.21 21.02 -3.03
CA ASN A 100 -5.20 21.37 -4.03
C ASN A 100 -3.77 21.29 -3.49
N ASN A 101 -3.55 21.71 -2.24
CA ASN A 101 -2.24 21.58 -1.62
C ASN A 101 -1.84 20.12 -1.41
N GLU A 102 -2.77 19.24 -1.01
CA GLU A 102 -2.49 17.80 -0.91
C GLU A 102 -2.20 17.18 -2.29
N LEU A 103 -2.92 17.59 -3.34
CA LEU A 103 -2.63 17.17 -4.72
C LEU A 103 -1.24 17.62 -5.18
N ASP A 104 -0.82 18.85 -4.86
CA ASP A 104 0.50 19.34 -5.23
C ASP A 104 1.63 18.61 -4.50
N LYS A 105 1.41 18.17 -3.25
CA LYS A 105 2.36 17.29 -2.55
C LYS A 105 2.51 15.95 -3.26
N LEU A 106 1.39 15.36 -3.70
CA LEU A 106 1.40 14.09 -4.43
C LEU A 106 2.15 14.21 -5.76
N LYS A 107 1.93 15.29 -6.51
CA LYS A 107 2.66 15.57 -7.77
C LYS A 107 4.17 15.69 -7.54
N ARG A 108 4.59 16.49 -6.56
CA ARG A 108 6.02 16.63 -6.21
C ARG A 108 6.65 15.30 -5.80
N TYR A 109 5.93 14.49 -5.03
CA TYR A 109 6.41 13.16 -4.68
C TYR A 109 6.62 12.30 -5.94
N PHE A 110 5.66 12.32 -6.87
CA PHE A 110 5.80 11.61 -8.14
C PHE A 110 6.98 12.12 -8.96
N ASP A 111 7.11 13.44 -9.15
CA ASP A 111 8.19 14.05 -9.92
C ASP A 111 9.57 13.72 -9.35
N ASN A 112 9.72 13.77 -8.01
CA ASN A 112 10.97 13.44 -7.32
C ASN A 112 11.34 11.95 -7.43
N ASN A 113 10.36 11.08 -7.66
CA ASN A 113 10.58 9.64 -7.82
C ASN A 113 10.49 9.20 -9.29
N LEU A 114 10.31 10.13 -10.24
CA LEU A 114 10.07 9.82 -11.64
C LEU A 114 11.22 9.02 -12.26
N GLU A 115 12.45 9.34 -11.89
CA GLU A 115 13.66 8.66 -12.36
C GLU A 115 13.68 7.17 -12.01
N PHE A 116 13.11 6.80 -10.85
CA PHE A 116 12.91 5.41 -10.44
C PHE A 116 11.93 4.67 -11.35
N TYR A 117 10.90 5.36 -11.86
CA TYR A 117 9.91 4.77 -12.76
C TYR A 117 10.44 4.62 -14.19
N LEU A 118 11.23 5.59 -14.65
CA LEU A 118 11.66 5.70 -16.05
C LEU A 118 12.91 4.88 -16.39
N THR A 119 13.77 4.55 -15.43
CA THR A 119 15.06 3.92 -15.73
C THR A 119 15.17 2.51 -15.15
N GLU A 120 15.41 1.52 -16.02
CA GLU A 120 15.61 0.12 -15.62
C GLU A 120 16.91 -0.07 -14.80
N GLN A 121 17.89 0.83 -14.95
CA GLN A 121 19.13 0.81 -14.17
C GLN A 121 18.91 1.21 -12.70
N VAL A 122 18.15 2.26 -12.41
CA VAL A 122 17.86 2.68 -11.03
C VAL A 122 17.01 1.62 -10.33
N LYS A 123 16.03 1.03 -11.04
CA LYS A 123 15.27 -0.13 -10.52
C LYS A 123 16.20 -1.29 -10.17
N LYS A 124 17.10 -1.68 -11.09
CA LYS A 124 18.04 -2.79 -10.86
C LYS A 124 18.96 -2.51 -9.66
N HIS A 125 19.50 -1.30 -9.55
CA HIS A 125 20.36 -0.92 -8.43
C HIS A 125 19.62 -0.98 -7.08
N PHE A 126 18.37 -0.53 -7.03
CA PHE A 126 17.52 -0.64 -5.85
C PHE A 126 17.25 -2.10 -5.46
N ILE A 127 17.02 -2.97 -6.44
CA ILE A 127 16.80 -4.41 -6.22
C ILE A 127 18.04 -5.06 -5.61
N ASP A 128 19.22 -4.71 -6.10
CA ASP A 128 20.47 -5.36 -5.66
C ASP A 128 20.90 -4.90 -4.25
N ILE A 129 20.56 -3.66 -3.86
CA ILE A 129 21.02 -3.05 -2.59
C ILE A 129 19.94 -3.06 -1.50
N GLU A 130 18.70 -2.68 -1.82
CA GLU A 130 17.67 -2.43 -0.80
C GLU A 130 16.78 -3.64 -0.54
N LEU A 131 16.59 -4.53 -1.53
CA LEU A 131 15.72 -5.69 -1.37
C LEU A 131 16.12 -6.60 -0.19
N PRO A 132 17.42 -6.89 0.05
CA PRO A 132 17.86 -7.65 1.23
C PRO A 132 17.50 -6.95 2.55
N GLN A 133 17.67 -5.62 2.63
CA GLN A 133 17.33 -4.84 3.82
C GLN A 133 15.81 -4.77 4.04
N ILE A 134 15.03 -4.62 2.97
CA ILE A 134 13.57 -4.64 3.00
C ILE A 134 13.05 -6.02 3.44
N ALA A 135 13.68 -7.11 2.98
CA ALA A 135 13.35 -8.46 3.41
C ALA A 135 13.64 -8.65 4.91
N SER A 136 14.80 -8.19 5.38
CA SER A 136 15.16 -8.21 6.80
C SER A 136 14.15 -7.44 7.68
N ASN A 137 13.82 -6.19 7.30
CA ASN A 137 12.85 -5.36 8.02
C ASN A 137 11.41 -5.93 7.94
N PHE A 138 11.08 -6.64 6.87
CA PHE A 138 9.78 -7.29 6.75
C PHE A 138 9.70 -8.55 7.62
N LEU A 139 10.82 -9.23 7.88
CA LEU A 139 10.87 -10.44 8.69
C LEU A 139 10.99 -10.16 10.20
N GLY A 140 11.75 -9.13 10.60
CA GLY A 140 11.79 -8.62 11.99
C GLY A 140 10.42 -8.17 12.50
#